data_AF-A0A7V1V0S7-F1
#
_entry.id   AF-A0A7V1V0S7-F1
#
_cell.length_a   1.000
_cell.length_b   1.000
_cell.length_c   1.000
_cell.angle_alpha   90.00
_cell.angle_beta   90.00
_cell.angle_gamma   90.00
#
_symmetry.space_group_name_H-M   'P 1'
#
loop_
_entity.id
_entity.type
_entity.pdbx_description
1 polymer ?
#
loop_
_entity_poly.entity_id
_entity_poly.type
_entity_poly.pdbx_seq_one_letter_code
_entity_poly.pdbx_strand_id
1 'polypeptide(L)'
;MATGTWADEVWNMLAFEKATYPTSNFDPYFEKLTKVREGLARGDERTVKVEWEQFLKMLQARAHGINDVAADELYNFALAIRPADEHISAAALELGPGSERPMSVPQSTRQTRDDGRTGCVGFADGSCDYWIDDMYDAAGG
;
A
#
# COMPACT_ATOMS: atom_id res chain seq x y z
N MET A 1 -6.39 -21.80 21.57
CA MET A 1 -6.17 -20.35 21.42
C MET A 1 -5.98 -20.12 19.93
N ALA A 2 -6.85 -19.39 19.24
CA ALA A 2 -6.53 -18.97 17.89
C ALA A 2 -5.37 -17.99 18.02
N THR A 3 -4.20 -18.35 17.52
CA THR A 3 -3.07 -17.42 17.40
C THR A 3 -3.55 -16.34 16.44
N GLY A 4 -3.76 -15.11 16.94
CA GLY A 4 -4.20 -13.99 16.11
C GLY A 4 -3.22 -13.80 14.96
N THR A 5 -3.74 -13.56 13.76
CA THR A 5 -2.91 -13.28 12.58
C THR A 5 -2.42 -11.83 12.64
N TRP A 6 -1.37 -11.50 11.89
CA TRP A 6 -0.94 -10.10 11.73
C TRP A 6 -2.08 -9.20 11.22
N ALA A 7 -3.02 -9.74 10.43
CA ALA A 7 -4.18 -9.00 9.95
C ALA A 7 -5.18 -8.69 11.08
N ASP A 8 -5.28 -9.54 12.10
CA ASP A 8 -6.11 -9.28 13.29
C ASP A 8 -5.50 -8.15 14.16
N GLU A 9 -4.18 -8.03 14.22
CA GLU A 9 -3.53 -6.92 14.93
C GLU A 9 -3.75 -5.58 14.22
N VAL A 10 -3.63 -5.54 12.88
CA VAL A 10 -3.98 -4.33 12.09
C VAL A 10 -5.46 -3.99 12.22
N TRP A 11 -6.33 -5.00 12.25
CA TRP A 11 -7.76 -4.79 12.49
C TRP A 11 -8.05 -4.12 13.83
N ASN A 12 -7.37 -4.57 14.89
CA ASN A 12 -7.53 -4.00 16.23
C ASN A 12 -7.02 -2.56 16.28
N MET A 13 -5.90 -2.26 15.62
CA MET A 13 -5.40 -0.88 15.48
C MET A 13 -6.41 0.00 14.74
N LEU A 14 -6.99 -0.49 13.63
CA LEU A 14 -8.02 0.23 12.88
C LEU A 14 -9.27 0.52 13.74
N ALA A 15 -9.66 -0.42 14.61
CA ALA A 15 -10.76 -0.24 15.57
C ALA A 15 -10.45 0.80 16.65
N PHE A 16 -9.21 0.83 17.14
CA PHE A 16 -8.75 1.85 18.05
C PHE A 16 -8.79 3.24 17.40
N GLU A 17 -8.26 3.39 16.18
CA GLU A 17 -8.28 4.65 15.43
C GLU A 17 -9.70 5.15 15.16
N LYS A 18 -10.63 4.25 14.80
CA LYS A 18 -12.05 4.61 14.63
C LYS A 18 -12.67 5.17 15.91
N ALA A 19 -12.29 4.65 17.08
CA ALA A 19 -12.77 5.16 18.36
C ALA A 19 -12.14 6.53 18.69
N THR A 20 -10.88 6.75 18.31
CA THR A 20 -10.15 8.01 18.52
C THR A 20 -10.64 9.13 17.58
N TYR A 21 -10.98 8.79 16.34
CA TYR A 21 -11.40 9.74 15.30
C TYR A 21 -12.82 9.44 14.78
N PRO A 22 -13.87 9.59 15.61
CA PRO A 22 -15.22 9.11 15.29
C PRO A 22 -15.91 9.83 14.12
N THR A 23 -15.38 10.97 13.67
CA THR A 23 -15.89 11.72 12.51
C THR A 23 -15.27 11.29 11.19
N SER A 24 -14.20 10.48 11.23
CA SER A 24 -13.51 9.98 10.04
C SER A 24 -14.12 8.66 9.58
N ASN A 25 -14.01 8.38 8.29
CA ASN A 25 -14.57 7.18 7.71
C ASN A 25 -13.54 6.05 7.62
N PHE A 26 -13.76 4.98 8.38
CA PHE A 26 -12.89 3.81 8.42
C PHE A 26 -13.52 2.56 7.77
N ASP A 27 -14.79 2.61 7.38
CA ASP A 27 -15.53 1.44 6.92
C ASP A 27 -14.92 0.79 5.66
N PRO A 28 -14.45 1.55 4.65
CA PRO A 28 -13.76 0.97 3.49
C PRO A 28 -12.48 0.21 3.85
N TYR A 29 -11.79 0.64 4.91
CA TYR A 29 -10.55 0.02 5.38
C TYR A 29 -10.83 -1.31 6.10
N PHE A 30 -11.92 -1.37 6.87
CA PHE A 30 -12.41 -2.62 7.47
C PHE A 30 -12.85 -3.62 6.40
N GLU A 31 -13.46 -3.17 5.31
CA GLU A 31 -13.82 -4.08 4.21
C GLU A 31 -12.57 -4.78 3.64
N LYS A 32 -11.51 -4.02 3.37
CA LYS A 32 -10.25 -4.57 2.84
C LYS A 32 -9.60 -5.56 3.81
N LEU A 33 -9.48 -5.22 5.08
CA LEU A 33 -8.92 -6.14 6.06
C LEU A 33 -9.78 -7.38 6.28
N THR A 34 -11.09 -7.30 6.06
CA THR A 34 -11.98 -8.47 6.17
C THR A 34 -11.63 -9.47 5.07
N LYS A 35 -11.50 -9.00 3.83
CA LYS A 35 -11.09 -9.82 2.69
C LYS A 35 -9.69 -10.40 2.86
N VAL A 36 -8.76 -9.65 3.46
CA VAL A 36 -7.43 -10.16 3.84
C VAL A 36 -7.55 -11.31 4.84
N ARG A 37 -8.31 -11.16 5.92
CA ARG A 37 -8.50 -12.20 6.95
C ARG A 37 -9.17 -13.44 6.36
N GLU A 38 -10.17 -13.25 5.51
CA GLU A 38 -10.81 -14.34 4.77
C GLU A 38 -9.83 -15.05 3.81
N GLY A 39 -9.00 -14.30 3.10
CA GLY A 39 -7.96 -14.86 2.23
C GLY A 39 -6.96 -15.70 3.02
N LEU A 40 -6.51 -15.22 4.18
CA LEU A 40 -5.64 -15.97 5.09
C LEU A 40 -6.32 -17.26 5.57
N ALA A 41 -7.59 -17.20 5.96
CA ALA A 41 -8.34 -18.37 6.41
C ALA A 41 -8.52 -19.44 5.31
N ARG A 42 -8.55 -19.02 4.03
CA ARG A 42 -8.66 -19.91 2.86
C ARG A 42 -7.31 -20.33 2.27
N GLY A 43 -6.19 -19.76 2.72
CA GLY A 43 -4.89 -19.94 2.08
C GLY A 43 -4.78 -19.29 0.69
N ASP A 44 -5.63 -18.29 0.39
CA ASP A 44 -5.64 -17.57 -0.87
C ASP A 44 -4.68 -16.37 -0.82
N GLU A 45 -3.40 -16.66 -1.06
CA GLU A 45 -2.32 -15.66 -1.04
C GLU A 45 -2.53 -14.54 -2.07
N ARG A 46 -3.17 -14.82 -3.20
CA ARG A 46 -3.46 -13.80 -4.23
C ARG A 46 -4.43 -12.77 -3.68
N THR A 47 -5.53 -13.21 -3.08
CA THR A 47 -6.51 -12.30 -2.46
C THR A 47 -5.88 -11.52 -1.31
N VAL A 48 -5.09 -12.18 -0.45
CA VAL A 48 -4.37 -11.51 0.65
C VAL A 48 -3.48 -10.39 0.10
N LYS A 49 -2.69 -10.67 -0.94
CA LYS A 49 -1.79 -9.69 -1.54
C LYS A 49 -2.56 -8.50 -2.13
N VAL A 50 -3.56 -8.77 -2.97
CA VAL A 50 -4.32 -7.73 -3.69
C VAL A 50 -5.03 -6.80 -2.71
N GLU A 51 -5.78 -7.35 -1.75
CA GLU A 51 -6.57 -6.54 -0.82
C GLU A 51 -5.68 -5.80 0.18
N TRP A 52 -4.53 -6.37 0.55
CA TRP A 52 -3.55 -5.68 1.38
C TRP A 52 -2.88 -4.51 0.66
N GLU A 53 -2.45 -4.68 -0.59
CA GLU A 53 -1.86 -3.59 -1.38
C GLU A 53 -2.87 -2.45 -1.57
N GLN A 54 -4.15 -2.78 -1.77
CA GLN A 54 -5.21 -1.78 -1.85
C GLN A 54 -5.42 -1.06 -0.52
N PHE A 55 -5.46 -1.78 0.60
CA PHE A 55 -5.54 -1.18 1.93
C PHE A 55 -4.41 -0.16 2.18
N LEU A 56 -3.17 -0.55 1.89
CA LEU A 56 -1.99 0.33 2.02
C LEU A 56 -2.08 1.56 1.11
N LYS A 57 -2.51 1.38 -0.15
CA LYS A 57 -2.68 2.49 -1.10
C LYS A 57 -3.76 3.47 -0.64
N MET A 58 -4.87 2.98 -0.11
CA MET A 58 -5.94 3.82 0.43
C MET A 58 -5.47 4.64 1.63
N LEU A 59 -4.60 4.09 2.49
CA LEU A 59 -4.03 4.82 3.62
C LEU A 59 -3.09 5.93 3.14
N GLN A 60 -2.15 5.63 2.24
CA GLN A 60 -1.24 6.64 1.66
C GLN A 60 -2.00 7.79 0.99
N ALA A 61 -3.07 7.46 0.25
CA ALA A 61 -3.88 8.42 -0.47
C ALA A 61 -4.87 9.19 0.43
N ARG A 62 -4.98 8.85 1.73
CA ARG A 62 -6.00 9.39 2.64
C ARG A 62 -7.42 9.27 2.05
N ALA A 63 -7.67 8.14 1.39
CA ALA A 63 -8.91 7.92 0.65
C ALA A 63 -10.13 7.92 1.59
N HIS A 64 -11.30 8.21 1.03
CA HIS A 64 -12.59 8.11 1.72
C HIS A 64 -12.77 8.98 2.98
N GLY A 65 -11.90 9.95 3.24
CA GLY A 65 -12.06 10.88 4.37
C GLY A 65 -11.60 10.31 5.71
N ILE A 66 -10.53 9.51 5.71
CA ILE A 66 -9.81 9.15 6.92
C ILE A 66 -9.04 10.36 7.47
N ASN A 67 -8.83 10.42 8.78
CA ASN A 67 -7.97 11.45 9.39
C ASN A 67 -6.50 11.26 8.95
N ASP A 68 -5.80 12.36 8.68
CA ASP A 68 -4.40 12.34 8.22
C ASP A 68 -3.45 11.63 9.20
N VAL A 69 -3.59 11.90 10.50
CA VAL A 69 -2.75 11.31 11.55
C VAL A 69 -3.03 9.81 11.65
N ALA A 70 -4.31 9.44 11.70
CA ALA A 70 -4.71 8.04 11.73
C ALA A 70 -4.21 7.27 10.50
N ALA A 71 -4.28 7.88 9.31
CA ALA A 71 -3.80 7.26 8.08
C ALA A 71 -2.30 6.98 8.11
N ASP A 72 -1.50 7.95 8.56
CA ASP A 72 -0.04 7.79 8.68
C ASP A 72 0.33 6.76 9.77
N GLU A 73 -0.33 6.79 10.93
CA GLU A 73 -0.10 5.83 12.02
C GLU A 73 -0.46 4.39 11.61
N LEU A 74 -1.64 4.21 10.98
CA LEU A 74 -2.07 2.90 10.46
C LEU A 74 -1.14 2.39 9.38
N TYR A 75 -0.70 3.24 8.46
CA TYR A 75 0.19 2.85 7.38
C TYR A 75 1.54 2.37 7.92
N ASN A 76 2.13 3.12 8.85
CA ASN A 76 3.41 2.77 9.47
C ASN A 76 3.29 1.48 10.30
N PHE A 77 2.22 1.32 11.07
CA PHE A 77 1.97 0.09 11.83
C PHE A 77 1.79 -1.13 10.90
N ALA A 78 1.01 -0.98 9.83
CA ALA A 78 0.75 -2.01 8.85
C ALA A 78 2.04 -2.51 8.18
N LEU A 79 2.96 -1.61 7.81
CA LEU A 79 4.27 -1.98 7.26
C LEU A 79 5.18 -2.66 8.28
N ALA A 80 5.10 -2.29 9.55
CA ALA A 80 5.95 -2.87 10.59
C ALA A 80 5.57 -4.31 10.93
N ILE A 81 4.28 -4.63 10.89
CA ILE A 81 3.76 -5.93 11.33
C ILE A 81 3.70 -6.98 10.22
N ARG A 82 3.41 -6.59 8.97
CA ARG A 82 3.51 -7.53 7.87
C ARG A 82 5.00 -7.68 7.54
N PRO A 83 5.65 -8.82 7.84
CA PRO A 83 7.00 -9.04 7.33
C PRO A 83 6.93 -8.88 5.82
N ALA A 84 7.78 -8.00 5.28
CA ALA A 84 7.96 -7.92 3.84
C ALA A 84 8.26 -9.33 3.36
N ASP A 85 7.40 -9.88 2.50
CA ASP A 85 7.66 -11.15 1.83
C ASP A 85 9.10 -11.07 1.29
N GLU A 86 10.01 -11.80 1.93
CA GLU A 86 11.39 -12.01 1.48
C GLU A 86 11.41 -12.96 0.26
N HIS A 87 10.35 -12.91 -0.56
CA HIS A 87 10.25 -13.54 -1.87
C HIS A 87 10.85 -12.65 -2.97
N ILE A 88 11.77 -11.75 -2.62
CA ILE A 88 12.80 -11.26 -3.54
C ILE A 88 14.08 -12.07 -3.30
N SER A 89 14.16 -13.22 -3.99
CA SER A 89 15.41 -13.78 -4.52
C SER A 89 16.60 -13.98 -3.57
N ALA A 90 16.49 -14.92 -2.64
CA ALA A 90 17.66 -15.64 -2.11
C ALA A 90 18.27 -16.64 -3.12
N ALA A 91 17.86 -16.60 -4.40
CA ALA A 91 18.51 -17.29 -5.50
C ALA A 91 19.60 -16.44 -6.20
N ALA A 92 19.86 -15.21 -5.71
CA ALA A 92 20.91 -14.33 -6.22
C ALA A 92 22.06 -14.08 -5.22
N LEU A 93 22.15 -14.87 -4.15
CA LEU A 93 23.26 -14.85 -3.19
C LEU A 93 24.18 -16.08 -3.31
N GLU A 94 24.38 -16.57 -4.54
CA GLU A 94 25.58 -17.34 -4.90
C GLU A 94 26.48 -16.48 -5.77
N LEU A 95 27.12 -15.48 -5.17
CA LEU A 95 28.36 -14.93 -5.69
C LEU A 95 29.36 -14.89 -4.54
N GLY A 96 30.29 -15.84 -4.60
CA GLY A 96 31.33 -16.08 -3.61
C GLY A 96 32.23 -14.88 -3.33
N PRO A 97 33.08 -15.00 -2.30
CA PRO A 97 33.92 -13.91 -1.85
C PRO A 97 35.07 -13.68 -2.83
N GLY A 98 35.27 -12.44 -3.26
CA GLY A 98 36.54 -12.00 -3.82
C GLY A 98 36.43 -11.11 -5.05
N SER A 99 36.41 -9.80 -4.84
CA SER A 99 37.51 -8.94 -5.31
C SER A 99 37.21 -7.46 -5.04
N GLU A 100 38.23 -6.82 -4.51
CA GLU A 100 38.31 -5.44 -4.04
C GLU A 100 38.53 -4.42 -5.17
N ARG A 101 37.79 -3.29 -5.07
CA ARG A 101 38.19 -1.87 -5.32
C ARG A 101 38.40 -1.38 -6.78
N PRO A 102 38.48 -0.05 -7.04
CA PRO A 102 37.73 1.10 -6.50
C PRO A 102 37.26 2.12 -7.59
N MET A 103 36.48 3.13 -7.15
CA MET A 103 36.26 4.49 -7.70
C MET A 103 36.28 4.74 -9.23
N SER A 104 35.18 5.29 -9.75
CA SER A 104 35.19 6.49 -10.62
C SER A 104 33.79 7.10 -10.75
N VAL A 105 33.62 8.31 -10.20
CA VAL A 105 32.55 9.25 -10.60
C VAL A 105 33.06 10.09 -11.78
N PRO A 106 32.20 10.37 -12.75
CA PRO A 106 32.20 11.71 -13.34
C PRO A 106 30.82 12.36 -13.19
N GLN A 107 30.86 13.57 -12.64
CA GLN A 107 29.78 14.54 -12.57
C GLN A 107 29.68 15.30 -13.90
N SER A 108 28.47 15.45 -14.45
CA SER A 108 27.98 16.48 -15.42
C SER A 108 26.81 15.86 -16.22
N THR A 109 25.65 16.47 -16.47
CA THR A 109 25.25 17.88 -16.54
C THR A 109 23.71 17.94 -16.40
N ARG A 110 23.18 18.98 -15.75
CA ARG A 110 21.75 19.33 -15.82
C ARG A 110 21.34 19.67 -17.26
N GLN A 111 20.15 19.22 -17.68
CA GLN A 111 19.22 20.05 -18.46
C GLN A 111 17.76 19.74 -18.06
N THR A 112 17.10 20.74 -17.50
CA THR A 112 15.65 20.92 -17.45
C THR A 112 15.16 21.51 -18.78
N ARG A 113 14.06 20.99 -19.35
CA ARG A 113 12.90 21.71 -19.96
C ARG A 113 11.96 20.67 -20.59
N ASP A 114 10.79 20.39 -20.01
CA ASP A 114 9.48 21.04 -20.21
C ASP A 114 8.88 20.74 -21.60
N ASP A 115 7.87 19.87 -21.64
CA ASP A 115 6.82 19.93 -22.66
C ASP A 115 5.52 19.35 -22.07
N GLY A 116 4.50 20.21 -22.02
CA GLY A 116 3.31 20.03 -21.20
C GLY A 116 2.29 19.04 -21.75
N ARG A 117 1.50 18.48 -20.84
CA ARG A 117 0.15 18.03 -21.18
C ARG A 117 -0.77 18.11 -19.96
N THR A 118 -1.71 19.04 -20.08
CA THR A 118 -3.02 19.07 -19.44
C THR A 118 -3.02 19.19 -17.92
N GLY A 119 -3.05 20.45 -17.47
CA GLY A 119 -3.53 20.79 -16.15
C GLY A 119 -4.95 20.29 -15.93
N CYS A 120 -5.26 20.06 -14.66
CA CYS A 120 -6.59 19.76 -14.15
C CYS A 120 -7.60 20.77 -14.71
N VAL A 121 -8.33 20.37 -15.75
CA VAL A 121 -9.51 21.10 -16.23
C VAL A 121 -10.68 20.67 -15.36
N GLY A 122 -11.16 21.63 -14.59
CA GLY A 122 -12.13 21.42 -13.52
C GLY A 122 -13.46 20.84 -13.99
N PHE A 123 -13.94 19.90 -13.20
CA PHE A 123 -15.36 19.73 -12.94
C PHE A 123 -15.63 20.26 -11.53
N ALA A 124 -16.71 21.02 -11.40
CA ALA A 124 -17.05 21.85 -10.25
C ALA A 124 -17.50 21.06 -8.99
N ASP A 125 -16.88 19.93 -8.65
CA ASP A 125 -17.24 19.16 -7.45
C ASP A 125 -16.08 18.41 -6.74
N GLY A 126 -14.81 18.66 -7.08
CA GLY A 126 -13.68 18.32 -6.18
C GLY A 126 -13.45 16.83 -5.85
N SER A 127 -14.05 15.88 -6.56
CA SER A 127 -13.75 14.45 -6.45
C SER A 127 -12.74 14.05 -7.53
N CYS A 128 -11.54 13.66 -7.09
CA CYS A 128 -10.51 13.04 -7.93
C CYS A 128 -10.60 11.52 -7.83
N ASP A 129 -11.76 10.92 -8.12
CA ASP A 129 -11.98 9.48 -8.02
C ASP A 129 -11.91 8.76 -9.38
N TYR A 130 -10.89 9.09 -10.18
CA TYR A 130 -10.67 8.49 -11.52
C TYR A 130 -9.75 7.26 -11.51
N TRP A 131 -9.39 6.69 -10.36
CA TRP A 131 -8.34 5.67 -10.27
C TRP A 131 -8.81 4.27 -9.87
N ILE A 132 -10.12 4.07 -9.64
CA ILE A 132 -10.66 2.80 -9.14
C ILE A 132 -11.34 1.92 -10.21
N ASP A 133 -11.86 2.47 -11.31
CA ASP A 133 -12.66 1.65 -12.25
C ASP A 133 -11.90 1.16 -13.51
N ASP A 134 -10.98 1.94 -14.09
CA ASP A 134 -10.42 1.60 -15.43
C ASP A 134 -9.24 0.60 -15.44
N MET A 135 -8.68 0.19 -14.29
CA MET A 135 -7.43 -0.61 -14.27
C MET A 135 -7.61 -2.13 -14.13
N TYR A 136 -8.83 -2.65 -13.98
CA TYR A 136 -9.03 -4.12 -13.81
C TYR A 136 -10.23 -4.72 -14.55
N ASP A 137 -10.57 -4.18 -15.73
CA ASP A 137 -11.47 -4.84 -16.70
C ASP A 137 -10.71 -5.57 -17.83
N ALA A 138 -9.49 -6.05 -17.56
CA ALA A 138 -8.69 -6.82 -18.52
C ALA A 138 -8.38 -8.24 -18.02
N ALA A 139 -9.42 -8.97 -17.59
CA ALA A 139 -9.37 -10.42 -17.46
C ALA A 139 -10.77 -11.03 -17.58
N GLY A 140 -11.39 -10.98 -18.76
CA GLY A 140 -12.61 -11.75 -19.01
C GLY A 140 -13.29 -11.43 -20.33
N GLY A 141 -12.99 -12.21 -21.37
CA GLY A 141 -13.68 -12.20 -22.67
C GLY A 141 -12.88 -12.90 -23.75
#